data_AF-A0A2X1KJB2-F1
#
_entry.id   AF-A0A2X1KJB2-F1
#
_cell.length_a   1.000
_cell.length_b   1.000
_cell.length_c   1.000
_cell.angle_alpha   90.00
_cell.angle_beta   90.00
_cell.angle_gamma   90.00
#
_symmetry.space_group_name_H-M   'P 1'
#
loop_
_entity.id
_entity.type
_entity.pdbx_description
1 polymer ?
#
loop_
_entity_poly.entity_id
_entity_poly.type
_entity_poly.pdbx_seq_one_letter_code
_entity_poly.pdbx_strand_id
1 'polypeptide(L)'
;MTVDPSVVTLLRENTRIELRNPKLSLSDANLSALLTGKTFELVPGDGEPRKEFVVVPGEKALLHEPDVLTLTLTAPESYGIDAGQPLILHGVQVGQVIDRKLTSKGVTFTVAIKPQHRELVKGDSKFVVNSRVDVKVGLDGVEFLGAAPQNGLTAGYVFCRAIKAR
;
A
#
# COMPACT_ATOMS: atom_id res chain seq x y z
N MET A 1 -2.79 -16.61 22.73
CA MET A 1 -3.68 -15.43 22.73
C MET A 1 -5.06 -15.90 23.13
N THR A 2 -5.67 -15.26 24.12
CA THR A 2 -7.08 -15.54 24.48
C THR A 2 -7.96 -14.70 23.57
N VAL A 3 -8.98 -15.32 22.98
CA VAL A 3 -9.95 -14.65 22.09
C VAL A 3 -11.32 -14.65 22.75
N ASP A 4 -12.13 -13.64 22.43
CA ASP A 4 -13.51 -13.60 22.89
C ASP A 4 -14.30 -14.79 22.32
N PRO A 5 -15.11 -15.50 23.13
CA PRO A 5 -15.91 -16.64 22.65
C PRO A 5 -16.79 -16.32 21.44
N SER A 6 -17.25 -15.08 21.30
CA SER A 6 -18.10 -14.64 20.19
C SER A 6 -17.41 -14.69 18.83
N VAL A 7 -16.07 -14.59 18.78
CA VAL A 7 -15.31 -14.60 17.51
C VAL A 7 -14.70 -15.96 17.18
N VAL A 8 -14.84 -16.96 18.05
CA VAL A 8 -14.27 -18.31 17.85
C VAL A 8 -14.83 -18.96 16.59
N THR A 9 -16.09 -18.70 16.23
CA THR A 9 -16.73 -19.22 15.02
C THR A 9 -16.12 -18.66 13.73
N LEU A 10 -15.43 -17.52 13.81
CA LEU A 10 -14.72 -16.89 12.70
C LEU A 10 -13.32 -17.46 12.50
N LEU A 11 -12.82 -18.32 13.38
CA LEU A 11 -11.49 -18.93 13.30
C LEU A 11 -11.52 -20.22 12.46
N ARG A 12 -11.33 -20.06 11.15
CA ARG A 12 -11.39 -21.14 10.16
C ARG A 12 -10.11 -21.20 9.33
N GLU A 13 -9.99 -22.22 8.51
CA GLU A 13 -8.81 -22.50 7.70
C GLU A 13 -8.30 -21.30 6.89
N ASN A 14 -9.21 -20.54 6.25
CA ASN A 14 -8.87 -19.36 5.45
C ASN A 14 -8.95 -18.03 6.20
N THR A 15 -9.13 -18.05 7.52
CA THR A 15 -9.10 -16.85 8.36
C THR A 15 -7.68 -16.31 8.47
N ARG A 16 -7.51 -15.00 8.33
CA ARG A 16 -6.21 -14.32 8.39
C ARG A 16 -6.09 -13.48 9.65
N ILE A 17 -4.91 -13.50 10.26
CA ILE A 17 -4.53 -12.60 11.35
C ILE A 17 -3.43 -11.68 10.83
N GLU A 18 -3.75 -10.39 10.74
CA GLU A 18 -2.88 -9.38 10.15
C GLU A 18 -2.33 -8.45 11.24
N LEU A 19 -1.02 -8.22 11.24
CA LEU A 19 -0.39 -7.25 12.14
C LEU A 19 -0.41 -5.87 11.50
N ARG A 20 -1.21 -4.95 12.05
CA ARG A 20 -1.32 -3.56 11.60
C ARG A 20 -0.41 -2.67 12.44
N ASN A 21 0.40 -1.86 11.75
CA ASN A 21 1.11 -0.76 12.39
C ASN A 21 0.21 0.49 12.37
N PRO A 22 0.16 1.28 13.46
CA PRO A 22 -0.61 2.50 13.48
C PRO A 22 0.00 3.50 12.47
N LYS A 23 -0.83 3.99 11.55
CA LYS A 23 -0.41 5.01 10.58
C LYS A 23 -0.72 6.39 11.16
N LEU A 24 0.30 7.25 11.21
CA LEU A 24 0.10 8.66 11.51
C LEU A 24 -0.26 9.38 10.21
N SER A 25 -1.46 9.93 10.14
CA SER A 25 -1.90 10.80 9.04
C SER A 25 -2.23 12.17 9.62
N LEU A 26 -1.88 13.25 8.91
CA LEU A 26 -2.30 14.60 9.32
C LEU A 26 -3.81 14.79 9.19
N SER A 27 -4.46 14.00 8.35
CA SER A 27 -5.91 14.03 8.12
C SER A 27 -6.67 13.27 9.21
N ASP A 28 -6.01 12.31 9.87
CA ASP A 28 -6.54 11.50 10.97
C ASP A 28 -5.57 11.55 12.16
N ALA A 29 -5.72 12.55 13.03
CA ALA A 29 -4.93 12.73 14.25
C ALA A 29 -5.32 11.73 15.37
N ASN A 30 -5.47 10.45 15.04
CA ASN A 30 -5.79 9.40 16.01
C ASN A 30 -4.54 9.01 16.83
N LEU A 31 -4.14 9.89 17.74
CA LEU A 31 -3.01 9.69 18.64
C LEU A 31 -3.20 8.48 19.56
N SER A 32 -4.44 8.10 19.87
CA SER A 32 -4.75 6.91 20.68
C SER A 32 -4.20 5.63 20.07
N ALA A 33 -4.24 5.51 18.73
CA ALA A 33 -3.70 4.35 18.03
C ALA A 33 -2.16 4.21 18.19
N LEU A 34 -1.45 5.33 18.36
CA LEU A 34 -0.01 5.31 18.61
C LEU A 34 0.32 4.83 20.02
N LEU A 35 -0.54 5.13 21.00
CA LEU A 35 -0.41 4.66 22.38
C LEU A 35 -0.66 3.15 22.49
N THR A 36 -1.61 2.63 21.71
CA THR A 36 -1.91 1.18 21.68
C THR A 36 -0.85 0.36 20.95
N GLY A 37 -0.03 0.98 20.11
CA GLY A 37 1.00 0.30 19.34
C GLY A 37 0.42 -0.59 18.23
N LYS A 38 1.09 -1.70 17.93
CA LYS A 38 0.67 -2.62 16.85
C LYS A 38 -0.59 -3.38 17.26
N THR A 39 -1.53 -3.53 16.34
CA THR A 39 -2.78 -4.26 16.55
C THR A 39 -2.86 -5.50 15.66
N PHE A 40 -3.56 -6.53 16.15
CA PHE A 40 -3.93 -7.68 15.34
C PHE A 40 -5.34 -7.47 14.78
N GLU A 41 -5.48 -7.56 13.47
CA GLU A 41 -6.76 -7.54 12.77
C GLU A 41 -7.14 -8.94 12.33
N LEU A 42 -8.38 -9.34 12.60
CA LEU A 42 -8.93 -10.63 12.21
C LEU A 42 -9.76 -10.46 10.94
N VAL A 43 -9.37 -11.14 9.86
CA VAL A 43 -10.13 -11.18 8.61
C VAL A 43 -10.75 -12.57 8.47
N PRO A 44 -12.08 -12.72 8.62
CA PRO A 44 -12.75 -14.01 8.54
C PRO A 44 -12.57 -14.67 7.16
N GLY A 45 -12.48 -16.00 7.17
CA GLY A 45 -12.50 -16.83 5.97
C GLY A 45 -13.32 -18.10 6.17
N ASP A 46 -13.45 -18.87 5.11
CA ASP A 46 -14.19 -20.13 5.11
C ASP A 46 -13.27 -21.34 5.37
N GLY A 47 -13.87 -22.53 5.44
CA GLY A 47 -13.17 -23.81 5.65
C GLY A 47 -13.33 -24.36 7.07
N GLU A 48 -12.52 -25.37 7.38
CA GLU A 48 -12.63 -26.09 8.65
C GLU A 48 -12.16 -25.24 9.84
N PRO A 49 -12.74 -25.42 11.05
CA PRO A 49 -12.30 -24.71 12.24
C PRO A 49 -10.80 -24.91 12.52
N ARG A 50 -10.08 -23.82 12.76
CA ARG A 50 -8.63 -23.83 13.00
C ARG A 50 -8.27 -22.96 14.21
N LYS A 51 -7.26 -23.39 14.98
CA LYS A 51 -6.81 -22.69 16.20
C LYS A 51 -5.40 -22.10 16.11
N GLU A 52 -4.63 -22.46 15.09
CA GLU A 52 -3.26 -22.01 14.88
C GLU A 52 -3.14 -21.20 13.59
N PHE A 53 -2.57 -20.01 13.68
CA PHE A 53 -2.48 -19.06 12.57
C PHE A 53 -1.09 -18.47 12.46
N VAL A 54 -0.64 -18.26 11.22
CA VAL A 54 0.57 -17.49 10.94
C VAL A 54 0.18 -16.02 10.83
N VAL A 55 0.83 -15.17 11.61
CA VAL A 55 0.58 -13.73 11.54
C VAL A 55 1.28 -13.13 10.33
N VAL A 56 0.54 -12.40 9.51
CA VAL A 56 1.05 -11.74 8.32
C VAL A 56 1.22 -10.24 8.58
N PRO A 57 2.33 -9.61 8.19
CA PRO A 57 2.45 -8.15 8.20
C PRO A 57 1.34 -7.50 7.35
N GLY A 58 0.71 -6.44 7.85
CA GLY A 58 -0.42 -5.80 7.18
C GLY A 58 -0.11 -5.30 5.76
N GLU A 59 1.15 -4.98 5.46
CA GLU A 59 1.60 -4.59 4.11
C GLU A 59 1.56 -5.77 3.12
N LYS A 60 1.69 -7.00 3.62
CA LYS A 60 1.66 -8.23 2.82
C LYS A 60 0.26 -8.86 2.74
N ALA A 61 -0.70 -8.35 3.51
CA ALA A 61 -2.08 -8.82 3.52
C ALA A 61 -2.69 -8.94 2.11
N LEU A 62 -2.47 -7.92 1.26
CA LEU A 62 -2.99 -7.89 -0.10
C LEU A 62 -2.49 -9.05 -0.97
N LEU A 63 -1.30 -9.61 -0.69
CA LEU A 63 -0.78 -10.78 -1.42
C LEU A 63 -1.59 -12.06 -1.17
N HIS A 64 -2.40 -12.11 -0.12
CA HIS A 64 -3.23 -13.25 0.24
C HIS A 64 -4.67 -13.13 -0.28
N GLU A 65 -5.01 -12.05 -0.97
CA GLU A 65 -6.30 -11.94 -1.65
C GLU A 65 -6.32 -12.81 -2.92
N PRO A 66 -7.43 -13.50 -3.20
CA PRO A 66 -7.56 -14.28 -4.43
C PRO A 66 -7.47 -13.37 -5.66
N ASP A 67 -6.77 -13.83 -6.70
CA ASP A 67 -6.59 -13.12 -7.98
C ASP A 67 -5.88 -11.73 -7.89
N VAL A 68 -5.11 -11.51 -6.84
CA VAL A 68 -4.25 -10.32 -6.75
C VAL A 68 -3.23 -10.28 -7.90
N LEU A 69 -3.08 -9.11 -8.53
CA LEU A 69 -2.05 -8.89 -9.55
C LEU A 69 -0.78 -8.35 -8.90
N THR A 70 0.31 -9.12 -8.96
CA THR A 70 1.62 -8.69 -8.45
C THR A 70 2.54 -8.31 -9.61
N LEU A 71 3.20 -7.16 -9.49
CA LEU A 71 4.18 -6.68 -10.48
C LEU A 71 5.50 -6.35 -9.79
N THR A 72 6.59 -6.53 -10.53
CA THR A 72 7.94 -6.12 -10.10
C THR A 72 8.38 -4.91 -10.92
N LEU A 73 8.65 -3.80 -10.25
CA LEU A 73 9.09 -2.54 -10.85
C LEU A 73 10.55 -2.29 -10.50
N THR A 74 11.33 -1.76 -11.43
CA THR A 74 12.74 -1.41 -11.21
C THR A 74 12.96 0.09 -11.37
N ALA A 75 13.78 0.67 -10.50
CA ALA A 75 14.15 2.09 -10.53
C ALA A 75 15.64 2.24 -10.15
N PRO A 76 16.31 3.33 -10.55
CA PRO A 76 17.69 3.58 -10.11
C PRO A 76 17.77 3.94 -8.62
N GLU A 77 16.73 4.51 -8.03
CA GLU A 77 16.67 4.97 -6.64
C GLU A 77 15.34 4.62 -5.96
N SER A 78 15.26 4.80 -4.62
CA SER A 78 14.04 4.53 -3.86
C SER A 78 12.99 5.64 -4.00
N TYR A 79 13.41 6.86 -4.32
CA TYR A 79 12.56 8.06 -4.39
C TYR A 79 11.66 8.29 -3.16
N GLY A 80 12.11 7.88 -1.96
CA GLY A 80 11.31 7.99 -0.74
C GLY A 80 10.06 7.10 -0.73
N ILE A 81 10.02 6.07 -1.59
CA ILE A 81 8.93 5.11 -1.62
C ILE A 81 9.22 3.99 -0.63
N ASP A 82 8.30 3.75 0.31
CA ASP A 82 8.37 2.66 1.29
C ASP A 82 7.24 1.64 1.09
N ALA A 83 7.39 0.46 1.69
CA ALA A 83 6.34 -0.54 1.74
C ALA A 83 5.08 0.03 2.43
N GLY A 84 3.91 -0.36 1.93
CA GLY A 84 2.62 0.12 2.40
C GLY A 84 2.14 1.43 1.78
N GLN A 85 2.94 2.10 0.93
CA GLN A 85 2.48 3.28 0.18
C GLN A 85 1.47 2.88 -0.91
N PRO A 86 0.42 3.68 -1.12
CA PRO A 86 -0.63 3.35 -2.08
C PRO A 86 -0.18 3.55 -3.54
N LEU A 87 -0.68 2.67 -4.41
CA LEU A 87 -0.68 2.86 -5.85
C LEU A 87 -1.94 3.64 -6.25
N ILE A 88 -1.79 4.78 -6.92
CA ILE A 88 -2.90 5.64 -7.33
C ILE A 88 -3.08 5.60 -8.85
N LEU A 89 -4.31 5.38 -9.31
CA LEU A 89 -4.72 5.52 -10.72
C LEU A 89 -5.93 6.46 -10.77
N HIS A 90 -5.82 7.55 -11.53
CA HIS A 90 -6.87 8.57 -11.66
C HIS A 90 -7.42 9.10 -10.32
N GLY A 91 -6.56 9.22 -9.29
CA GLY A 91 -6.95 9.71 -7.96
C GLY A 91 -7.53 8.63 -7.04
N VAL A 92 -7.68 7.39 -7.51
CA VAL A 92 -8.20 6.27 -6.73
C VAL A 92 -7.07 5.32 -6.36
N GLN A 93 -7.05 4.87 -5.10
CA GLN A 93 -6.11 3.84 -4.67
C GLN A 93 -6.49 2.48 -5.25
N VAL A 94 -5.64 1.98 -6.16
CA VAL A 94 -5.85 0.69 -6.84
C VAL A 94 -5.04 -0.46 -6.27
N GLY A 95 -4.05 -0.15 -5.43
CA GLY A 95 -3.13 -1.14 -4.87
C GLY A 95 -2.18 -0.53 -3.86
N GLN A 96 -1.07 -1.22 -3.61
CA GLN A 96 -0.01 -0.75 -2.71
C GLN A 96 1.35 -1.34 -3.07
N VAL A 97 2.40 -0.66 -2.64
CA VAL A 97 3.77 -1.18 -2.60
C VAL A 97 3.84 -2.20 -1.47
N ILE A 98 4.31 -3.40 -1.78
CA ILE A 98 4.40 -4.52 -0.85
C ILE A 98 5.79 -4.62 -0.25
N ASP A 99 6.81 -4.42 -1.07
CA ASP A 99 8.21 -4.58 -0.67
C ASP A 99 9.12 -3.69 -1.51
N ARG A 100 10.27 -3.35 -0.91
CA ARG A 100 11.35 -2.60 -1.56
C ARG A 100 12.68 -3.27 -1.24
N LYS A 101 13.43 -3.61 -2.27
CA LYS A 101 14.76 -4.23 -2.15
C LYS A 101 15.81 -3.43 -2.90
N LEU A 102 16.92 -3.14 -2.21
CA LEU A 102 18.12 -2.63 -2.86
C LEU A 102 18.82 -3.76 -3.61
N THR A 103 19.27 -3.47 -4.82
CA THR A 103 20.04 -4.37 -5.68
C THR A 103 21.29 -3.64 -6.19
N SER A 104 22.21 -4.37 -6.83
CA SER A 104 23.40 -3.75 -7.43
C SER A 104 23.08 -2.81 -8.60
N LYS A 105 21.88 -2.88 -9.19
CA LYS A 105 21.45 -2.09 -10.35
C LYS A 105 20.50 -0.94 -9.99
N GLY A 106 20.20 -0.75 -8.70
CA GLY A 106 19.20 0.19 -8.21
C GLY A 106 18.22 -0.48 -7.24
N VAL A 107 16.97 -0.05 -7.26
CA VAL A 107 15.92 -0.51 -6.35
C VAL A 107 14.84 -1.29 -7.12
N THR A 108 14.44 -2.43 -6.55
CA THR A 108 13.30 -3.22 -7.03
C THR A 108 12.13 -3.07 -6.07
N PHE A 109 10.95 -2.78 -6.60
CA PHE A 109 9.70 -2.72 -5.86
C PHE A 109 8.80 -3.88 -6.25
N THR A 110 8.23 -4.55 -5.25
CA THR A 110 7.10 -5.45 -5.47
C THR A 110 5.84 -4.67 -5.16
N VAL A 111 4.92 -4.62 -6.12
CA VAL A 111 3.63 -3.94 -5.94
C VAL A 111 2.49 -4.92 -6.18
N ALA A 112 1.38 -4.73 -5.47
CA ALA A 112 0.18 -5.53 -5.66
C ALA A 112 -1.01 -4.62 -5.96
N ILE A 113 -1.81 -5.04 -6.94
CA ILE A 113 -3.02 -4.39 -7.42
C ILE A 113 -4.20 -5.23 -6.98
N LYS A 114 -5.22 -4.57 -6.41
CA LYS A 114 -6.42 -5.24 -5.92
C LYS A 114 -7.13 -5.98 -7.07
N PRO A 115 -7.73 -7.15 -6.83
CA PRO A 115 -8.40 -7.94 -7.88
C PRO A 115 -9.41 -7.12 -8.70
N GLN A 116 -10.22 -6.30 -8.04
CA GLN A 116 -11.21 -5.41 -8.68
C GLN A 116 -10.63 -4.35 -9.64
N HIS A 117 -9.32 -4.09 -9.60
CA HIS A 117 -8.63 -3.12 -10.44
C HIS A 117 -7.63 -3.76 -11.40
N ARG A 118 -7.53 -5.09 -11.40
CA ARG A 118 -6.58 -5.86 -12.22
C ARG A 118 -6.63 -5.48 -13.70
N GLU A 119 -7.82 -5.37 -14.26
CA GLU A 119 -8.03 -5.07 -15.69
C GLU A 119 -7.64 -3.64 -16.10
N LEU A 120 -7.52 -2.73 -15.13
CA LEU A 120 -7.15 -1.33 -15.37
C LEU A 120 -5.64 -1.17 -15.62
N VAL A 121 -4.84 -2.16 -15.20
CA VAL A 121 -3.39 -2.17 -15.39
C VAL A 121 -3.04 -3.11 -16.54
N LYS A 122 -2.45 -2.54 -17.59
CA LYS A 122 -2.15 -3.23 -18.85
C LYS A 122 -0.65 -3.26 -19.10
N GLY A 123 -0.22 -4.05 -20.08
CA GLY A 123 1.21 -4.18 -20.42
C GLY A 123 1.89 -2.86 -20.83
N ASP A 124 1.12 -1.85 -21.25
CA ASP A 124 1.59 -0.52 -21.62
C ASP A 124 1.44 0.53 -20.49
N SER A 125 1.03 0.13 -19.29
CA SER A 125 0.98 1.00 -18.13
C SER A 125 2.37 1.56 -17.77
N LYS A 126 2.41 2.83 -17.40
CA LYS A 126 3.60 3.52 -16.91
C LYS A 126 3.45 3.85 -15.43
N PHE A 127 4.46 3.54 -14.64
CA PHE A 127 4.51 3.87 -13.22
C PHE A 127 5.42 5.09 -13.03
N VAL A 128 4.85 6.16 -12.47
CA VAL A 128 5.53 7.44 -12.27
C VAL A 128 5.54 7.74 -10.79
N VAL A 129 6.71 8.14 -10.29
CA VAL A 129 6.88 8.53 -8.90
C VAL A 129 6.61 10.02 -8.77
N ASN A 130 5.78 10.42 -7.81
CA ASN A 130 5.62 11.82 -7.44
C ASN A 130 5.95 11.97 -5.95
N SER A 131 7.24 12.16 -5.66
CA SER A 131 7.76 12.25 -4.28
C SER A 131 8.42 13.60 -3.98
N ARG A 132 8.25 14.61 -4.83
CA ARG A 132 8.88 15.92 -4.63
C ARG A 132 7.86 17.03 -4.81
N VAL A 133 7.76 17.89 -3.79
CA VAL A 133 7.22 19.23 -3.97
C VAL A 133 8.32 20.00 -4.70
N ASP A 134 8.17 20.23 -6.00
CA ASP A 134 9.07 21.09 -6.75
C ASP A 134 8.48 22.51 -6.76
N VAL A 135 9.10 23.42 -6.01
CA VAL A 135 8.74 24.84 -5.99
C VAL A 135 9.78 25.58 -6.81
N LYS A 136 9.38 26.06 -7.99
CA LYS A 136 10.20 26.94 -8.79
C LYS A 136 9.84 28.39 -8.47
N VAL A 137 10.81 29.15 -7.99
CA VAL A 137 10.66 30.58 -7.71
C VAL A 137 11.45 31.36 -8.77
N GLY A 138 10.76 32.16 -9.56
CA GLY A 138 11.34 33.06 -10.56
C GLY A 138 10.93 34.50 -10.31
N LEU A 139 11.55 35.43 -11.05
CA LEU A 139 11.20 36.87 -11.01
C LEU A 139 9.77 37.13 -11.54
N ASP A 140 9.24 36.23 -12.36
CA ASP A 140 7.91 36.31 -12.99
C ASP A 140 6.81 35.60 -12.19
N GLY A 141 7.14 35.04 -11.01
CA GLY A 141 6.19 34.37 -10.13
C GLY A 141 6.67 33.02 -9.58
N VAL A 142 5.78 32.35 -8.86
CA VAL A 142 6.03 31.04 -8.26
C VAL A 142 5.25 29.97 -9.04
N GLU A 143 5.97 29.01 -9.61
CA GLU A 143 5.39 27.85 -10.28
C GLU A 143 5.51 26.63 -9.37
N PHE A 144 4.36 26.03 -9.02
CA PHE A 144 4.28 24.83 -8.20
C PHE A 144 4.13 23.59 -9.10
N LEU A 145 5.20 22.82 -9.25
CA LEU A 145 5.19 21.53 -9.94
C LEU A 145 5.14 20.42 -8.87
N GLY A 146 3.96 20.18 -8.32
CA GLY A 146 3.77 19.16 -7.29
C GLY A 146 2.31 18.77 -7.14
N ALA A 147 2.06 17.54 -6.67
CA ALA A 147 0.73 17.20 -6.17
C ALA A 147 0.49 17.97 -4.87
N ALA A 148 -0.69 18.57 -4.71
CA ALA A 148 -1.11 19.13 -3.44
C ALA A 148 -0.99 18.05 -2.34
N PRO A 149 -0.34 18.33 -1.19
CA PRO A 149 -0.27 17.38 -0.10
C PRO A 149 -1.67 17.20 0.48
N GLN A 150 -2.39 16.18 0.05
CA GLN A 150 -3.69 15.85 0.65
C GLN A 150 -3.50 15.26 2.06
N ASN A 151 -2.35 14.62 2.31
CA ASN A 151 -1.96 14.07 3.61
C ASN A 151 -0.50 14.47 3.85
N GLY A 152 -0.25 15.53 4.61
CA GLY A 152 1.11 16.02 4.84
C GLY A 152 2.00 15.03 5.61
N LEU A 153 3.30 15.34 5.58
CA LEU A 153 4.46 14.48 5.83
C LEU A 153 4.76 13.52 4.69
N THR A 154 5.47 14.04 3.68
CA THR A 154 6.52 13.41 2.86
C THR A 154 6.43 11.89 2.57
N ALA A 155 5.25 11.34 2.39
CA ALA A 155 5.07 9.98 1.90
C ALA A 155 4.95 10.07 0.38
N GLY A 156 5.95 9.54 -0.34
CA GLY A 156 5.85 9.36 -1.79
C GLY A 156 4.61 8.54 -2.14
N TYR A 157 4.04 8.80 -3.31
CA TYR A 157 2.99 7.95 -3.86
C TYR A 157 3.37 7.58 -5.30
N VAL A 158 3.04 6.36 -5.71
CA VAL A 158 3.29 5.90 -7.07
C VAL A 158 2.01 6.08 -7.88
N PHE A 159 2.08 6.91 -8.91
CA PHE A 159 1.02 7.04 -9.90
C PHE A 159 1.17 5.95 -10.96
N CYS A 160 0.14 5.16 -11.16
CA CYS A 160 -0.01 4.37 -12.36
C CYS A 160 -0.72 5.23 -13.41
N ARG A 161 -0.12 5.37 -14.59
CA ARG A 161 -0.75 5.95 -15.77
C ARG A 161 -0.95 4.83 -16.77
N ALA A 162 -2.19 4.38 -16.94
CA ALA A 162 -2.54 3.53 -18.07
C ALA A 162 -2.48 4.39 -19.36
N ILE A 163 -1.64 3.99 -20.32
CA ILE A 163 -1.72 4.54 -21.67
C ILE A 163 -2.87 3.78 -22.32
N LYS A 164 -3.89 4.49 -22.82
CA LYS A 164 -4.89 3.87 -23.69
C LYS A 164 -4.25 3.88 -25.08
N ALA A 165 -3.83 2.73 -25.60
CA ALA A 165 -3.51 2.60 -27.01
C ALA A 165 -4.72 3.11 -27.82
N ARG A 166 -4.48 4.09 -28.69
CA ARG A 166 -5.45 4.56 -29.68
C ARG A 166 -5.67 3.51 -30.75
#